data_AF-A0AAN7CNT0-F1
#
_entry.id   AF-A0AAN7CNT0-F1
#
_cell.length_a   1.000
_cell.length_b   1.000
_cell.length_c   1.000
_cell.angle_alpha   90.00
_cell.angle_beta   90.00
_cell.angle_gamma   90.00
#
_symmetry.space_group_name_H-M   'P 1'
#
loop_
_entity.id
_entity.type
_entity.pdbx_description
1 polymer ?
#
loop_
_entity_poly.entity_id
_entity_poly.type
_entity_poly.pdbx_seq_one_letter_code
_entity_poly.pdbx_strand_id
1 'polypeptide(L)'
;MPAAQNSTRPLLPVSRAVDILPTPRSALPRYAAYVRARHRFWEAFPGVDGAGGAYVRLPTPGTDLECGFHALILSMRHQVCGGGGGEAEAEAEAEGRAAVLRVPTLDELRSVFGGAVVQGENARTAMGNGSWFTADQLAAVFAEWGRRFPVGKRCQMGWVMDRDEEVGVEGWPVMMNTPDVETGEVGEDIVRVWVWNDGGSLRGGLGHFEGIRRPTERELAAMKGRW
;
A
#
# COMPACT_ATOMS: atom_id res chain seq x y z
N MET A 1 33.17 30.58 3.30
CA MET A 1 32.41 29.85 2.27
C MET A 1 32.14 28.45 2.80
N PRO A 2 30.96 28.13 3.37
CA PRO A 2 30.67 26.75 3.75
C PRO A 2 30.27 25.97 2.49
N ALA A 3 30.89 24.81 2.31
CA ALA A 3 30.62 23.89 1.22
C ALA A 3 29.21 23.30 1.35
N ALA A 4 28.42 23.39 0.28
CA ALA A 4 27.15 22.70 0.16
C ALA A 4 27.40 21.19 0.29
N GLN A 5 26.92 20.59 1.38
CA GLN A 5 26.84 19.14 1.51
C GLN A 5 25.78 18.64 0.53
N ASN A 6 26.21 18.23 -0.66
CA ASN A 6 25.40 17.41 -1.55
C ASN A 6 25.10 16.10 -0.80
N SER A 7 23.91 16.02 -0.20
CA SER A 7 23.35 14.79 0.36
C SER A 7 23.15 13.78 -0.78
N THR A 8 24.16 12.96 -1.06
CA THR A 8 24.12 11.88 -2.04
C THR A 8 23.48 10.64 -1.43
N ARG A 9 22.27 10.77 -0.88
CA ARG A 9 21.47 9.57 -0.66
C ARG A 9 21.14 8.97 -2.04
N PRO A 10 21.45 7.69 -2.29
CA PRO A 10 21.06 7.04 -3.54
C PRO A 10 19.54 7.13 -3.67
N LEU A 11 19.07 7.54 -4.86
CA LEU A 11 17.65 7.59 -5.14
C LEU A 11 17.08 6.17 -5.07
N LEU A 12 15.94 6.02 -4.38
CA LEU A 12 15.24 4.75 -4.32
C LEU A 12 14.70 4.39 -5.71
N PRO A 13 14.64 3.09 -6.05
CA PRO A 13 14.13 2.65 -7.34
C PRO A 13 12.65 3.03 -7.50
N VAL A 14 12.28 3.45 -8.72
CA VAL A 14 10.89 3.73 -9.10
C VAL A 14 10.36 2.56 -9.92
N SER A 15 9.24 1.98 -9.49
CA SER A 15 8.53 0.89 -10.15
C SER A 15 7.27 1.41 -10.87
N ARG A 16 6.76 0.63 -11.83
CA ARG A 16 5.51 0.93 -12.55
C ARG A 16 4.49 -0.17 -12.37
N ALA A 17 3.23 0.21 -12.23
CA ALA A 17 2.09 -0.66 -12.42
C ALA A 17 1.58 -0.51 -13.85
N VAL A 18 1.44 -1.60 -14.59
CA VAL A 18 0.99 -1.57 -15.99
C VAL A 18 -0.53 -1.59 -16.04
N ASP A 19 -1.10 -0.89 -17.02
CA ASP A 19 -2.50 -1.02 -17.35
C ASP A 19 -2.77 -2.32 -18.12
N ILE A 20 -3.12 -3.37 -17.39
CA ILE A 20 -3.52 -4.65 -17.98
C ILE A 20 -4.95 -4.95 -17.51
N LEU A 21 -5.86 -5.16 -18.46
CA LEU A 21 -7.18 -5.72 -18.14
C LEU A 21 -7.12 -7.25 -18.26
N PRO A 22 -7.50 -8.01 -17.21
CA PRO A 22 -7.62 -9.46 -17.33
C PRO A 22 -8.68 -9.81 -18.38
N THR A 23 -8.53 -10.95 -19.04
CA THR A 23 -9.48 -11.35 -20.10
C THR A 23 -10.91 -11.51 -19.52
N PRO A 24 -11.96 -10.96 -20.18
CA PRO A 24 -13.32 -10.89 -19.61
C PRO A 24 -14.00 -12.24 -19.29
N ARG A 25 -13.45 -13.36 -19.75
CA ARG A 25 -14.11 -14.68 -19.72
C ARG A 25 -14.00 -15.42 -18.38
N SER A 26 -13.16 -15.00 -17.43
CA SER A 26 -12.83 -15.84 -16.25
C SER A 26 -13.51 -15.48 -14.92
N ALA A 27 -14.13 -14.30 -14.72
CA ALA A 27 -14.99 -14.01 -13.55
C ALA A 27 -15.64 -12.60 -13.60
N LEU A 28 -16.92 -12.48 -13.96
CA LEU A 28 -17.63 -11.19 -14.03
C LEU A 28 -17.60 -10.37 -12.71
N PRO A 29 -17.81 -10.95 -11.50
CA PRO A 29 -17.75 -10.18 -10.26
C PRO A 29 -16.31 -9.78 -9.85
N ARG A 30 -15.34 -10.69 -10.04
CA ARG A 30 -13.92 -10.40 -9.74
C ARG A 30 -13.34 -9.38 -10.72
N TYR A 31 -13.81 -9.36 -11.96
CA TYR A 31 -13.45 -8.38 -12.96
C TYR A 31 -13.85 -6.96 -12.54
N ALA A 32 -15.07 -6.78 -12.04
CA ALA A 32 -15.52 -5.46 -11.55
C ALA A 32 -14.74 -5.00 -10.31
N ALA A 33 -14.46 -5.90 -9.37
CA ALA A 33 -13.61 -5.61 -8.20
C ALA A 33 -12.18 -5.24 -8.61
N TYR A 34 -11.62 -5.95 -9.60
CA TYR A 34 -10.30 -5.67 -10.17
C TYR A 34 -10.24 -4.30 -10.83
N VAL A 35 -11.18 -3.98 -11.73
CA VAL A 35 -11.22 -2.67 -12.41
C VAL A 35 -11.28 -1.54 -11.39
N ARG A 36 -12.05 -1.71 -10.31
CA ARG A 36 -12.12 -0.72 -9.23
C ARG A 36 -10.81 -0.60 -8.46
N ALA A 37 -10.20 -1.71 -8.05
CA ALA A 37 -8.89 -1.72 -7.40
C ALA A 37 -7.84 -0.98 -8.24
N ARG A 38 -7.82 -1.26 -9.55
CA ARG A 38 -6.97 -0.60 -10.55
C ARG A 38 -7.20 0.91 -10.62
N HIS A 39 -8.45 1.35 -10.72
CA HIS A 39 -8.77 2.79 -10.72
C HIS A 39 -8.31 3.47 -9.43
N ARG A 40 -8.54 2.85 -8.26
CA ARG A 40 -8.10 3.37 -6.96
C ARG A 40 -6.60 3.46 -6.83
N PHE A 41 -5.87 2.47 -7.36
CA PHE A 41 -4.42 2.51 -7.35
C PHE A 41 -3.90 3.72 -8.14
N TRP A 42 -4.48 4.03 -9.29
CA TRP A 42 -4.02 5.16 -10.10
C TRP A 42 -4.49 6.52 -9.63
N GLU A 43 -5.62 6.60 -8.93
CA GLU A 43 -5.95 7.80 -8.15
C GLU A 43 -4.89 8.07 -7.08
N ALA A 44 -4.42 7.00 -6.41
CA ALA A 44 -3.36 7.11 -5.41
C ALA A 44 -1.97 7.35 -6.05
N PHE A 45 -1.68 6.77 -7.21
CA PHE A 45 -0.39 6.81 -7.90
C PHE A 45 -0.62 7.10 -9.39
N PRO A 46 -0.86 8.37 -9.77
CA PRO A 46 -1.12 8.71 -11.16
C PRO A 46 0.10 8.42 -12.04
N GLY A 47 -0.18 7.99 -13.26
CA GLY A 47 0.85 7.78 -14.26
C GLY A 47 1.38 9.07 -14.86
N VAL A 48 2.56 8.97 -15.48
CA VAL A 48 3.10 10.05 -16.29
C VAL A 48 2.59 9.85 -17.71
N ASP A 49 1.93 10.87 -18.27
CA ASP A 49 1.44 10.89 -19.66
C ASP A 49 0.37 9.83 -19.98
N GLY A 50 -0.44 9.42 -18.99
CA GLY A 50 -1.60 8.54 -19.19
C GLY A 50 -1.28 7.03 -19.23
N ALA A 51 -0.03 6.64 -19.02
CA ALA A 51 0.40 5.24 -19.01
C ALA A 51 0.82 4.77 -17.60
N GLY A 52 0.01 3.93 -16.95
CA GLY A 52 0.34 3.15 -15.74
C GLY A 52 0.75 3.94 -14.48
N GLY A 53 0.40 3.47 -13.28
CA GLY A 53 0.77 4.18 -12.04
C GLY A 53 2.25 4.03 -11.67
N ALA A 54 2.92 5.10 -11.23
CA ALA A 54 4.32 5.06 -10.79
C ALA A 54 4.43 5.18 -9.26
N TYR A 55 5.30 4.39 -8.65
CA TYR A 55 5.52 4.37 -7.21
C TYR A 55 6.98 4.07 -6.85
N VAL A 56 7.42 4.58 -5.71
CA VAL A 56 8.72 4.26 -5.13
C VAL A 56 8.52 3.23 -4.04
N ARG A 57 9.29 2.15 -4.14
CA ARG A 57 9.39 1.09 -3.14
C ARG A 57 10.25 1.57 -1.96
N LEU A 58 9.75 1.34 -0.75
CA LEU A 58 10.39 1.70 0.52
C LEU A 58 10.76 0.41 1.24
N PRO A 59 12.05 0.01 1.19
CA PRO A 59 12.52 -1.21 1.84
C PRO A 59 12.15 -1.22 3.32
N THR A 60 11.66 -2.36 3.78
CA THR A 60 11.34 -2.56 5.19
C THR A 60 12.43 -3.39 5.88
N PRO A 61 12.70 -3.15 7.17
CA PRO A 61 13.60 -4.01 7.92
C PRO A 61 12.92 -5.34 8.26
N GLY A 62 13.74 -6.38 8.40
CA GLY A 62 13.32 -7.68 8.94
C GLY A 62 12.83 -8.69 7.90
N THR A 63 12.56 -9.90 8.39
CA THR A 63 11.90 -10.99 7.64
C THR A 63 10.51 -11.23 8.25
N ASP A 64 9.66 -11.96 7.53
CA ASP A 64 8.41 -12.51 8.08
C ASP A 64 7.38 -11.41 8.45
N LEU A 65 6.72 -11.55 9.59
CA LEU A 65 5.57 -10.75 10.02
C LEU A 65 5.85 -9.25 10.17
N GLU A 66 7.07 -8.87 10.55
CA GLU A 66 7.38 -7.46 10.84
C GLU A 66 7.52 -6.60 9.59
N CYS A 67 7.96 -7.18 8.46
CA CYS A 67 8.10 -6.41 7.22
C CYS A 67 6.74 -5.85 6.75
N GLY A 68 5.65 -6.59 6.95
CA GLY A 68 4.27 -6.12 6.69
C GLY A 68 3.86 -4.93 7.53
N PHE A 69 4.14 -4.95 8.84
CA PHE A 69 3.83 -3.83 9.72
C PHE A 69 4.65 -2.58 9.37
N HIS A 70 5.94 -2.76 9.10
CA HIS A 70 6.80 -1.67 8.64
C HIS A 70 6.31 -1.10 7.30
N ALA A 71 5.87 -1.96 6.37
CA ALA A 71 5.31 -1.53 5.08
C ALA A 71 4.06 -0.67 5.26
N LEU A 72 3.13 -1.06 6.14
CA LEU A 72 1.95 -0.25 6.47
C LEU A 72 2.31 1.10 7.07
N ILE A 73 3.22 1.12 8.05
CA ILE A 73 3.64 2.34 8.73
C ILE A 73 4.26 3.32 7.73
N LEU A 74 5.21 2.84 6.90
CA LEU A 74 5.86 3.65 5.88
C LEU A 74 4.85 4.17 4.84
N SER A 75 4.00 3.28 4.34
CA SER A 75 2.99 3.62 3.35
C SER A 75 2.00 4.65 3.88
N MET A 76 1.48 4.47 5.10
CA MET A 76 0.52 5.40 5.68
C MET A 76 1.13 6.79 5.94
N ARG A 77 2.39 6.84 6.40
CA ARG A 77 3.13 8.11 6.53
C ARG A 77 3.17 8.87 5.21
N HIS A 78 3.49 8.19 4.13
CA HIS A 78 3.69 8.85 2.84
C HIS A 78 2.39 9.05 2.03
N GLN A 79 1.39 8.19 2.18
CA GLN A 79 0.17 8.24 1.36
C GLN A 79 -0.94 9.05 2.02
N VAL A 80 -1.02 9.03 3.35
CA VAL A 80 -2.17 9.56 4.09
C VAL A 80 -1.78 10.79 4.91
N CYS A 81 -0.56 10.85 5.43
CA CYS A 81 -0.15 11.89 6.37
C CYS A 81 0.60 13.07 5.71
N GLY A 82 0.53 13.19 4.38
CA GLY A 82 1.12 14.32 3.65
C GLY A 82 2.46 14.06 2.99
N GLY A 83 2.70 12.89 2.38
CA GLY A 83 3.90 12.66 1.56
C GLY A 83 3.85 13.37 0.21
N GLY A 84 3.84 14.71 0.22
CA GLY A 84 4.35 15.53 -0.86
C GLY A 84 5.77 15.95 -0.49
N GLY A 85 6.77 15.39 -1.15
CA GLY A 85 8.15 15.79 -0.89
C GLY A 85 8.37 17.26 -1.20
N GLY A 86 8.92 18.01 -0.25
CA GLY A 86 9.49 19.34 -0.42
C GLY A 86 8.48 20.47 -0.56
N GLU A 87 8.60 21.47 0.31
CA GLU A 87 8.00 22.82 0.18
C GLU A 87 6.49 22.97 0.50
N ALA A 88 5.67 21.92 0.36
CA ALA A 88 4.23 22.00 0.68
C ALA A 88 3.86 21.93 2.19
N GLU A 89 4.83 21.66 3.06
CA GLU A 89 4.61 21.57 4.52
C GLU A 89 4.39 22.95 5.17
N ALA A 90 4.88 24.04 4.58
CA ALA A 90 4.79 25.39 5.16
C ALA A 90 3.46 26.11 4.85
N GLU A 91 2.75 25.72 3.77
CA GLU A 91 1.50 26.37 3.35
C GLU A 91 0.24 25.63 3.85
N ALA A 92 0.35 24.35 4.18
CA ALA A 92 -0.78 23.54 4.65
C ALA A 92 -1.28 23.92 6.06
N GLU A 93 -0.47 24.59 6.88
CA GLU A 93 -0.89 25.10 8.20
C GLU A 93 -1.83 26.33 8.09
N ALA A 94 -1.88 27.01 6.94
CA ALA A 94 -2.67 28.23 6.78
C ALA A 94 -4.13 27.98 6.33
N GLU A 95 -4.45 26.79 5.80
CA GLU A 95 -5.75 26.51 5.15
C GLU A 95 -6.44 25.26 5.71
N GLY A 96 -6.53 25.11 7.03
CA GLY A 96 -7.49 24.19 7.67
C GLY A 96 -7.58 22.78 7.07
N ARG A 97 -6.46 22.21 6.60
CA ARG A 97 -6.45 20.92 5.91
C ARG A 97 -6.67 19.77 6.90
N ALA A 98 -7.41 18.78 6.40
CA ALA A 98 -7.88 17.56 7.06
C ALA A 98 -6.97 17.09 8.21
N ALA A 99 -7.59 16.82 9.37
CA ALA A 99 -6.93 16.26 10.54
C ALA A 99 -5.92 15.17 10.13
N VAL A 100 -4.64 15.43 10.40
CA VAL A 100 -3.53 14.51 10.10
C VAL A 100 -3.90 13.16 10.71
N LEU A 101 -4.17 12.17 9.87
CA LEU A 101 -4.50 10.83 10.32
C LEU A 101 -3.28 10.25 11.04
N ARG A 102 -3.46 9.80 12.27
CA ARG A 102 -2.38 9.23 13.07
C ARG A 102 -1.86 7.95 12.42
N VAL A 103 -0.55 7.78 12.33
CA VAL A 103 0.06 6.54 11.84
C VAL A 103 0.11 5.49 12.96
N PRO A 104 -0.13 4.20 12.67
CA PRO A 104 0.06 3.13 13.65
C PRO A 104 1.48 3.08 14.21
N THR A 105 1.61 2.70 15.48
CA THR A 105 2.92 2.26 16.01
C THR A 105 3.11 0.76 15.78
N LEU A 106 4.35 0.29 15.84
CA LEU A 106 4.65 -1.13 15.69
C LEU A 106 4.00 -1.97 16.81
N ASP A 107 4.03 -1.48 18.05
CA ASP A 107 3.43 -2.17 19.19
C ASP A 107 1.91 -2.26 19.09
N GLU A 108 1.27 -1.24 18.51
CA GLU A 108 -0.17 -1.28 18.23
C GLU A 108 -0.51 -2.36 17.20
N LEU A 109 0.25 -2.45 16.10
CA LEU A 109 0.02 -3.47 15.07
C LEU A 109 0.28 -4.88 15.61
N ARG A 110 1.34 -5.07 16.41
CA ARG A 110 1.61 -6.34 17.11
C ARG A 110 0.46 -6.69 18.06
N SER A 111 -0.03 -5.74 18.84
CA SER A 111 -1.17 -5.91 19.77
C SER A 111 -2.46 -6.29 19.04
N VAL A 112 -2.74 -5.65 17.88
CA VAL A 112 -3.88 -5.98 17.04
C VAL A 112 -3.77 -7.39 16.48
N PHE A 113 -2.60 -7.75 15.94
CA PHE A 113 -2.36 -9.08 15.39
C PHE A 113 -2.53 -10.18 16.43
N GLY A 114 -2.05 -9.96 17.66
CA GLY A 114 -2.25 -10.89 18.79
C GLY A 114 -3.68 -10.89 19.36
N GLY A 115 -4.55 -9.99 18.90
CA GLY A 115 -5.91 -9.84 19.40
C GLY A 115 -6.88 -10.91 18.88
N ALA A 116 -7.92 -11.20 19.68
CA ALA A 116 -8.90 -12.25 19.40
C ALA A 116 -9.62 -12.10 18.05
N VAL A 117 -9.83 -10.86 17.58
CA VAL A 117 -10.47 -10.57 16.29
C VAL A 117 -9.62 -11.11 15.14
N VAL A 118 -8.38 -10.63 15.02
CA VAL A 118 -7.46 -11.03 13.94
C VAL A 118 -7.11 -12.51 14.05
N GLN A 119 -6.89 -13.03 15.27
CA GLN A 119 -6.66 -14.46 15.47
C GLN A 119 -7.87 -15.31 15.03
N GLY A 120 -9.09 -14.86 15.31
CA GLY A 120 -10.32 -15.54 14.88
C GLY A 120 -10.57 -15.48 13.37
N GLU A 121 -10.12 -14.42 12.68
CA GLU A 121 -10.15 -14.33 11.21
C GLU A 121 -9.11 -15.26 10.59
N ASN A 122 -7.87 -15.22 11.09
CA ASN A 122 -6.78 -16.08 10.62
C ASN A 122 -7.10 -17.57 10.81
N ALA A 123 -7.74 -17.94 11.92
CA ALA A 123 -8.18 -19.31 12.16
C ALA A 123 -9.25 -19.76 11.15
N ARG A 124 -10.18 -18.88 10.78
CA ARG A 124 -11.26 -19.17 9.81
C ARG A 124 -10.74 -19.36 8.39
N THR A 125 -9.61 -18.75 8.04
CA THR A 125 -8.99 -18.86 6.72
C THR A 125 -7.88 -19.91 6.65
N ALA A 126 -7.67 -20.70 7.73
CA ALA A 126 -6.54 -21.62 7.88
C ALA A 126 -5.16 -20.94 7.75
N MET A 127 -5.09 -19.65 8.04
CA MET A 127 -3.89 -18.81 8.00
C MET A 127 -3.26 -18.66 9.39
N GLY A 128 -3.39 -19.68 10.24
CA GLY A 128 -2.85 -19.70 11.61
C GLY A 128 -1.33 -19.94 11.69
N ASN A 129 -0.59 -19.78 10.58
CA ASN A 129 0.84 -19.97 10.62
C ASN A 129 1.49 -18.73 11.30
N GLY A 130 2.38 -18.97 12.26
CA GLY A 130 3.17 -17.90 12.92
C GLY A 130 4.51 -17.64 12.24
N SER A 131 4.74 -18.26 11.08
CA SER A 131 6.03 -18.25 10.38
C SER A 131 6.02 -17.39 9.12
N TRP A 132 4.83 -17.03 8.62
CA TRP A 132 4.66 -16.29 7.38
C TRP A 132 3.47 -15.34 7.49
N PHE A 133 3.51 -14.30 6.66
CA PHE A 133 2.58 -13.20 6.75
C PHE A 133 1.97 -12.92 5.37
N THR A 134 0.65 -12.91 5.29
CA THR A 134 -0.08 -12.76 4.03
C THR A 134 -0.71 -11.38 3.90
N ALA A 135 -1.07 -11.00 2.68
CA ALA A 135 -1.77 -9.74 2.43
C ALA A 135 -3.14 -9.69 3.15
N ASP A 136 -3.84 -10.82 3.27
CA ASP A 136 -5.10 -10.91 4.02
C ASP A 136 -4.91 -10.64 5.52
N GLN A 137 -3.86 -11.22 6.12
CA GLN A 137 -3.54 -10.99 7.54
C GLN A 137 -3.18 -9.52 7.79
N LEU A 138 -2.39 -8.90 6.89
CA LEU A 138 -2.04 -7.49 7.00
C LEU A 138 -3.25 -6.58 6.84
N ALA A 139 -4.15 -6.90 5.90
CA ALA A 139 -5.40 -6.17 5.70
C ALA A 139 -6.31 -6.25 6.93
N ALA A 140 -6.45 -7.43 7.53
CA ALA A 140 -7.20 -7.64 8.77
C ALA A 140 -6.62 -6.81 9.92
N VAL A 141 -5.29 -6.80 10.07
CA VAL A 141 -4.60 -5.98 11.07
C VAL A 141 -4.86 -4.49 10.84
N PHE A 142 -4.78 -4.00 9.60
CA PHE A 142 -5.01 -2.59 9.30
C PHE A 142 -6.46 -2.16 9.56
N ALA A 143 -7.42 -2.99 9.15
CA ALA A 143 -8.83 -2.78 9.41
C ALA A 143 -9.11 -2.69 10.91
N GLU A 144 -8.61 -3.66 11.68
CA GLU A 144 -8.82 -3.70 13.12
C GLU A 144 -8.10 -2.58 13.87
N TRP A 145 -6.90 -2.21 13.43
CA TRP A 145 -6.21 -1.04 13.97
C TRP A 145 -7.04 0.24 13.77
N GLY A 146 -7.61 0.43 12.57
CA GLY A 146 -8.49 1.56 12.24
C GLY A 146 -9.71 1.67 13.16
N ARG A 147 -10.28 0.52 13.55
CA ARG A 147 -11.39 0.48 14.50
C ARG A 147 -10.96 0.87 15.92
N ARG A 148 -9.82 0.37 16.38
CA ARG A 148 -9.39 0.46 17.78
C ARG A 148 -8.78 1.80 18.15
N PHE A 149 -7.89 2.36 17.32
CA PHE A 149 -7.03 3.45 17.77
C PHE A 149 -7.43 4.83 17.23
N PRO A 150 -7.57 5.05 15.91
CA PRO A 150 -8.23 6.24 15.41
C PRO A 150 -9.74 5.98 15.47
N VAL A 151 -10.32 6.00 16.68
CA VAL A 151 -11.71 5.63 17.00
C VAL A 151 -12.67 5.88 15.83
N GLY A 152 -13.14 4.80 15.21
CA GLY A 152 -14.18 4.85 14.16
C GLY A 152 -13.72 5.09 12.73
N LYS A 153 -12.43 4.89 12.39
CA LYS A 153 -11.99 4.93 10.98
C LYS A 153 -12.09 3.57 10.31
N ARG A 154 -12.60 3.58 9.08
CA ARG A 154 -12.67 2.40 8.22
C ARG A 154 -11.39 2.33 7.40
N CYS A 155 -10.59 1.31 7.63
CA CYS A 155 -9.28 1.16 7.01
C CYS A 155 -9.32 0.02 5.98
N GLN A 156 -8.75 0.26 4.80
CA GLN A 156 -8.69 -0.71 3.71
C GLN A 156 -7.28 -0.73 3.11
N MET A 157 -6.72 -1.93 2.95
CA MET A 157 -5.41 -2.12 2.35
C MET A 157 -5.55 -2.56 0.89
N GLY A 158 -4.72 -2.01 0.01
CA GLY A 158 -4.41 -2.60 -1.28
C GLY A 158 -2.95 -3.01 -1.37
N TRP A 159 -2.62 -3.89 -2.31
CA TRP A 159 -1.23 -4.24 -2.61
C TRP A 159 -0.97 -4.29 -4.11
N VAL A 160 0.30 -4.15 -4.48
CA VAL A 160 0.81 -4.29 -5.84
C VAL A 160 2.07 -5.18 -5.80
N MET A 161 2.38 -5.87 -6.89
CA MET A 161 3.56 -6.73 -7.00
C MET A 161 4.36 -6.43 -8.27
N ASP A 162 5.66 -6.74 -8.25
CA ASP A 162 6.47 -6.75 -9.47
C ASP A 162 6.18 -7.99 -10.32
N ARG A 163 6.70 -7.97 -11.54
CA ARG A 163 6.53 -9.01 -12.57
C ARG A 163 6.66 -10.43 -12.02
N ASP A 164 5.59 -11.20 -12.15
CA ASP A 164 5.66 -12.66 -12.08
C ASP A 164 5.96 -13.19 -13.50
N GLU A 165 7.17 -13.72 -13.67
CA GLU A 165 7.66 -14.22 -14.95
C GLU A 165 6.94 -15.50 -15.41
N GLU A 166 6.35 -16.28 -14.50
CA GLU A 166 5.63 -17.52 -14.84
C GLU A 166 4.24 -17.24 -15.39
N VAL A 167 3.54 -16.24 -14.85
CA VAL A 167 2.19 -15.85 -15.31
C VAL A 167 2.21 -14.68 -16.29
N GLY A 168 3.37 -14.05 -16.52
CA GLY A 168 3.51 -12.90 -17.44
C GLY A 168 2.78 -11.65 -16.95
N VAL A 169 2.62 -11.53 -15.63
CA VAL A 169 1.78 -10.54 -14.98
C VAL A 169 2.66 -9.50 -14.29
N GLU A 170 2.58 -8.24 -14.73
CA GLU A 170 3.34 -7.13 -14.16
C GLU A 170 2.43 -6.13 -13.46
N GLY A 171 2.74 -5.77 -12.21
CA GLY A 171 2.25 -4.54 -11.61
C GLY A 171 0.75 -4.53 -11.30
N TRP A 172 0.16 -5.67 -10.93
CA TRP A 172 -1.30 -5.76 -10.71
C TRP A 172 -1.72 -5.22 -9.34
N PRO A 173 -2.49 -4.13 -9.30
CA PRO A 173 -3.07 -3.66 -8.05
C PRO A 173 -4.24 -4.54 -7.63
N VAL A 174 -4.22 -4.98 -6.38
CA VAL A 174 -5.28 -5.76 -5.74
C VAL A 174 -5.77 -5.00 -4.52
N MET A 175 -7.09 -4.85 -4.39
CA MET A 175 -7.71 -4.22 -3.22
C MET A 175 -8.31 -5.30 -2.32
N MET A 176 -7.98 -5.26 -1.03
CA MET A 176 -8.44 -6.26 -0.08
C MET A 176 -9.85 -5.91 0.42
N ASN A 177 -10.69 -6.94 0.54
CA ASN A 177 -11.94 -6.82 1.28
C ASN A 177 -11.65 -6.84 2.77
N THR A 178 -12.40 -6.05 3.54
CA THR A 178 -12.45 -6.17 5.00
C THR A 178 -13.90 -6.42 5.41
N PRO A 179 -14.17 -6.89 6.64
CA PRO A 179 -15.55 -7.04 7.12
C PRO A 179 -16.37 -5.75 7.05
N ASP A 180 -15.68 -4.61 7.12
CA ASP A 180 -16.28 -3.28 7.21
C ASP A 180 -16.21 -2.50 5.90
N VAL A 181 -15.49 -2.95 4.86
CA VAL A 181 -15.33 -2.22 3.59
C VAL A 181 -15.27 -3.20 2.42
N GLU A 182 -16.26 -3.10 1.53
CA GLU A 182 -16.23 -3.86 0.27
C GLU A 182 -15.21 -3.27 -0.72
N THR A 183 -14.59 -4.10 -1.56
CA THR A 183 -13.69 -3.65 -2.64
C THR A 183 -14.33 -2.59 -3.53
N GLY A 184 -15.64 -2.64 -3.70
CA GLY A 184 -16.39 -1.71 -4.54
C GLY A 184 -16.84 -0.42 -3.87
N GLU A 185 -16.66 -0.30 -2.56
CA GLU A 185 -17.26 0.79 -1.82
C GLU A 185 -16.59 2.14 -2.09
N VAL A 186 -17.40 3.19 -2.17
CA VAL A 186 -16.98 4.56 -2.39
C VAL A 186 -17.40 5.39 -1.18
N GLY A 187 -16.42 6.03 -0.54
CA GLY A 187 -16.61 6.84 0.66
C GLY A 187 -15.33 7.56 1.03
N GLU A 188 -15.47 8.83 1.42
CA GLU A 188 -14.38 9.69 1.92
C GLU A 188 -13.99 9.33 3.36
N ASP A 189 -14.80 8.52 4.03
CA ASP A 189 -14.59 8.01 5.39
C ASP A 189 -13.62 6.81 5.45
N ILE A 190 -13.20 6.29 4.29
CA ILE A 190 -12.33 5.11 4.18
C ILE A 190 -10.87 5.53 3.97
N VAL A 191 -10.02 5.19 4.93
CA VAL A 191 -8.57 5.37 4.85
C VAL A 191 -7.96 4.22 4.06
N ARG A 192 -7.41 4.53 2.89
CA ARG A 192 -6.79 3.55 1.99
C ARG A 192 -5.28 3.65 2.01
N VAL A 193 -4.62 2.50 2.14
CA VAL A 193 -3.16 2.40 2.11
C VAL A 193 -2.77 1.28 1.15
N TRP A 194 -1.81 1.56 0.29
CA TRP A 194 -1.23 0.59 -0.63
C TRP A 194 0.16 0.15 -0.14
N VAL A 195 0.49 -1.12 -0.32
CA VAL A 195 1.82 -1.67 -0.06
C VAL A 195 2.33 -2.43 -1.28
N TRP A 196 3.62 -2.70 -1.34
CA TRP A 196 4.18 -3.64 -2.31
C TRP A 196 4.37 -5.02 -1.67
N ASN A 197 4.19 -6.09 -2.44
CA ASN A 197 4.33 -7.48 -2.00
C ASN A 197 4.94 -8.32 -3.15
N ASP A 198 5.97 -9.13 -2.89
CA ASP A 198 6.52 -10.09 -3.88
C ASP A 198 5.83 -11.46 -3.89
N GLY A 199 5.00 -11.73 -2.88
CA GLY A 199 4.28 -12.97 -2.68
C GLY A 199 3.01 -13.04 -3.50
N GLY A 200 3.14 -13.05 -4.83
CA GLY A 200 2.01 -13.20 -5.74
C GLY A 200 1.20 -14.47 -5.44
N SER A 201 0.02 -14.33 -4.83
CA SER A 201 -1.03 -15.33 -5.00
C SER A 201 -2.42 -14.76 -4.74
N LEU A 202 -3.36 -15.15 -5.60
CA LEU A 202 -4.80 -14.91 -5.50
C LEU A 202 -5.45 -15.61 -4.28
N ARG A 203 -4.65 -16.19 -3.38
CA ARG A 203 -5.02 -16.85 -2.11
C ARG A 203 -4.10 -16.42 -0.95
N GLY A 204 -3.62 -15.19 -0.94
CA GLY A 204 -2.80 -14.65 0.15
C GLY A 204 -1.37 -15.19 0.12
N GLY A 205 -0.64 -14.90 -0.97
CA GLY A 205 0.73 -15.37 -1.13
C GLY A 205 1.68 -14.90 -0.02
N LEU A 206 2.71 -15.71 0.17
CA LEU A 206 3.81 -15.53 1.11
C LEU A 206 4.76 -14.52 0.49
N GLY A 207 4.94 -13.35 1.09
CA GLY A 207 5.81 -12.33 0.50
C GLY A 207 6.40 -11.35 1.48
N HIS A 208 7.59 -10.84 1.14
CA HIS A 208 8.16 -9.64 1.70
C HIS A 208 7.28 -8.44 1.31
N PHE A 209 6.99 -7.61 2.30
CA PHE A 209 6.23 -6.39 2.11
C PHE A 209 7.15 -5.19 2.15
N GLU A 210 6.92 -4.26 1.23
CA GLU A 210 7.58 -2.97 1.24
C GLU A 210 6.55 -1.85 1.30
N GLY A 211 6.94 -0.74 1.92
CA GLY A 211 6.12 0.46 1.84
C GLY A 211 6.15 1.01 0.42
N ILE A 212 5.13 1.77 0.03
CA ILE A 212 5.20 2.53 -1.21
C ILE A 212 4.82 3.99 -1.01
N ARG A 213 5.41 4.86 -1.82
CA ARG A 213 5.07 6.29 -1.88
C ARG A 213 5.03 6.79 -3.30
N ARG A 214 4.43 7.98 -3.47
CA ARG A 214 4.54 8.70 -4.74
C ARG A 214 6.01 9.03 -5.02
N PRO A 215 6.47 8.87 -6.27
CA PRO A 215 7.78 9.34 -6.67
C PRO A 215 7.80 10.87 -6.60
N THR A 216 8.96 11.44 -6.28
CA THR A 216 9.22 12.88 -6.43
C THR A 216 9.39 13.25 -7.90
N GLU A 217 9.28 14.53 -8.25
CA GLU A 217 9.52 15.00 -9.63
C GLU A 217 10.92 14.61 -10.13
N ARG A 218 11.92 14.68 -9.26
CA ARG A 218 13.30 14.27 -9.57
C ARG A 218 13.40 12.78 -9.90
N GLU A 219 12.70 11.94 -9.14
CA GLU A 219 12.66 10.49 -9.38
C GLU A 219 11.91 10.16 -10.67
N LEU A 220 10.80 10.87 -10.97
CA LEU A 220 10.09 10.74 -12.24
C LEU A 220 10.96 11.18 -13.44
N ALA A 221 11.70 12.29 -13.29
CA ALA A 221 12.61 12.77 -14.33
C ALA A 221 13.73 11.75 -14.60
N ALA A 222 14.26 11.11 -13.56
CA ALA A 222 15.25 10.04 -13.70
C ALA A 222 14.71 8.81 -14.45
N MET A 223 13.39 8.53 -14.39
CA MET A 223 12.77 7.49 -15.20
C MET A 223 12.66 7.87 -16.68
N LYS A 224 12.45 9.15 -17.01
CA LYS A 224 12.33 9.62 -18.39
C LYS A 224 13.67 9.56 -19.14
N GLY A 225 14.79 9.66 -18.43
CA GLY A 225 16.15 9.59 -19.02
C GLY A 225 16.70 8.18 -19.24
N ARG A 226 15.94 7.12 -18.98
CA ARG A 226 16.34 5.71 -19.19
C ARG A 226 15.75 5.08 -20.47
N TRP A 227 15.27 5.91 -21.40
CA TRP A 227 14.72 5.52 -22.70
C TRP A 227 15.60 6.01 -23.83
#